data_AF-A0A2B8APM6-F1
#
_entry.id   AF-A0A2B8APM6-F1
#
_cell.length_a   1.000
_cell.length_b   1.000
_cell.length_c   1.000
_cell.angle_alpha   90.00
_cell.angle_beta   90.00
_cell.angle_gamma   90.00
#
_symmetry.space_group_name_H-M   'P 1'
#
loop_
_entity.id
_entity.type
_entity.pdbx_description
1 polymer ?
#
loop_
_entity_poly.entity_id
_entity_poly.type
_entity_poly.pdbx_seq_one_letter_code
_entity_poly.pdbx_strand_id
1 'polypeptide(L)'
;MKAPTLLVTAILTLGALVAPPVAGEGRAHATAPASAPSVLWYDDFSGGFDHSGPGAPWLVPGFEGLPEGDGRATTSERGLRVVASGTHPRTGRPAFVHTVPQEDDSGTGVPGTADHGKWAALANHTASSGHLGFDAPAGTELTCATRMSGRSHGVQGHPFGDAVHRPGADPRLATAAMIMVDQETGTAFDFLVTDTAVHAYYERLPVPGNGAFAYAVPVAAGFPGQTRDLAISYDRSAGEVRWRVNGRTVLRVGGIGQRSLDSRFKSVDNGGPGQDVAPRQLACGLGLLTLLDGAGADGKALVRLSSAPDHYFDVRRGEPVPQRFVDDESLPGSRLWGQGAELRAEKLEVTSRPAG
;
A
#
# COMPACT_ATOMS: atom_id res chain seq x y z
N MET A 1 -22.06 24.15 18.73
CA MET A 1 -21.37 23.67 17.51
C MET A 1 -20.56 22.46 17.91
N LYS A 2 -20.99 21.27 17.48
CA LYS A 2 -20.39 19.97 17.84
C LYS A 2 -19.30 19.67 16.81
N ALA A 3 -18.09 19.34 17.28
CA ALA A 3 -16.98 18.91 16.42
C ALA A 3 -17.35 17.63 15.66
N PRO A 4 -17.03 17.52 14.35
CA PRO A 4 -17.29 16.29 13.61
C PRO A 4 -16.26 15.22 14.01
N THR A 5 -16.79 14.07 14.38
CA THR A 5 -16.08 12.83 14.68
C THR A 5 -15.48 12.28 13.37
N LEU A 6 -14.14 12.20 13.29
CA LEU A 6 -13.40 11.52 12.23
C LEU A 6 -13.56 9.98 12.38
N LEU A 7 -14.31 9.37 11.47
CA LEU A 7 -14.35 7.94 11.14
C LEU A 7 -14.66 7.94 9.63
N VAL A 8 -13.85 7.44 8.69
CA VAL A 8 -13.20 6.13 8.63
C VAL A 8 -11.88 6.22 7.84
N THR A 9 -10.76 6.24 8.56
CA THR A 9 -9.72 5.22 8.36
C THR A 9 -10.05 4.21 9.46
N ALA A 10 -10.19 2.91 9.21
CA ALA A 10 -10.64 1.97 10.24
C ALA A 10 -9.69 1.99 11.47
N ILE A 11 -10.11 2.68 12.54
CA ILE A 11 -9.42 2.77 13.83
C ILE A 11 -9.75 1.50 14.62
N LEU A 12 -8.79 0.59 14.74
CA LEU A 12 -8.75 -0.42 15.82
C LEU A 12 -7.88 0.15 16.94
N THR A 13 -8.51 0.71 17.98
CA THR A 13 -7.84 1.08 19.24
C THR A 13 -8.11 0.03 20.30
N LEU A 14 -7.08 -0.67 20.77
CA LEU A 14 -7.07 -1.38 22.07
C LEU A 14 -5.96 -0.78 22.96
N GLY A 15 -6.32 -0.47 24.21
CA GLY A 15 -5.43 0.20 25.17
C GLY A 15 -4.37 -0.71 25.78
N ALA A 16 -3.17 -0.17 25.99
CA ALA A 16 -2.05 -0.84 26.65
C ALA A 16 -1.89 -0.39 28.12
N LEU A 17 -1.66 -1.36 29.01
CA LEU A 17 -1.12 -1.15 30.36
C LEU A 17 0.41 -0.98 30.31
N VAL A 18 0.93 -0.10 31.15
CA VAL A 18 2.36 0.24 31.26
C VAL A 18 3.08 -0.72 32.22
N ALA A 19 4.24 -1.24 31.81
CA ALA A 19 5.25 -1.83 32.70
C ALA A 19 6.61 -1.14 32.49
N PRO A 20 7.46 -0.99 33.54
CA PRO A 20 8.71 -0.25 33.46
C PRO A 20 9.88 -1.09 32.88
N PRO A 21 10.93 -0.44 32.35
CA PRO A 21 12.08 -1.12 31.76
C PRO A 21 13.09 -1.57 32.81
N VAL A 22 13.80 -2.68 32.51
CA VAL A 22 15.03 -3.09 33.20
C VAL A 22 16.19 -2.95 32.23
N ALA A 23 17.22 -2.22 32.66
CA ALA A 23 18.46 -2.03 31.92
C ALA A 23 19.45 -3.19 32.17
N GLY A 24 20.23 -3.54 31.15
CA GLY A 24 21.35 -4.47 31.25
C GLY A 24 22.31 -4.30 30.07
N GLU A 25 23.55 -3.90 30.37
CA GLU A 25 24.62 -3.58 29.44
C GLU A 25 25.30 -4.82 28.81
N GLY A 26 25.62 -4.69 27.52
CA GLY A 26 26.94 -4.96 26.93
C GLY A 26 27.62 -6.31 27.15
N ARG A 27 27.72 -7.09 26.07
CA ARG A 27 28.95 -7.81 25.68
C ARG A 27 28.93 -8.16 24.19
N ALA A 28 29.98 -7.76 23.48
CA ALA A 28 30.21 -8.15 22.10
C ALA A 28 30.49 -9.65 22.03
N HIS A 29 29.68 -10.38 21.25
CA HIS A 29 29.90 -11.78 20.96
C HIS A 29 30.40 -11.97 19.54
N ALA A 30 31.35 -12.90 19.42
CA ALA A 30 31.89 -13.40 18.17
C ALA A 30 30.77 -13.79 17.20
N THR A 31 31.00 -13.56 15.91
CA THR A 31 30.05 -13.77 14.82
C THR A 31 29.65 -15.24 14.74
N ALA A 32 28.54 -15.57 15.41
CA ALA A 32 27.85 -16.84 15.27
C ALA A 32 27.37 -16.98 13.80
N PRO A 33 27.27 -18.21 13.27
CA PRO A 33 26.63 -18.42 11.97
C PRO A 33 25.24 -17.77 12.00
N ALA A 34 24.91 -17.02 10.95
CA ALA A 34 23.65 -16.29 10.87
C ALA A 34 22.48 -17.22 11.18
N SER A 35 21.78 -16.95 12.29
CA SER A 35 20.62 -17.73 12.71
C SER A 35 19.63 -17.81 11.57
N ALA A 36 19.07 -19.01 11.33
CA ALA A 36 18.03 -19.17 10.33
C ALA A 36 16.85 -18.21 10.62
N PRO A 37 16.18 -17.66 9.59
CA PRO A 37 14.99 -16.83 9.79
C PRO A 37 13.92 -17.59 10.57
N SER A 38 13.28 -16.92 11.52
CA SER A 38 12.08 -17.39 12.20
C SER A 38 10.85 -16.99 11.39
N VAL A 39 9.98 -17.95 11.08
CA VAL A 39 8.67 -17.68 10.46
C VAL A 39 7.71 -17.24 11.56
N LEU A 40 7.19 -16.02 11.44
CA LEU A 40 6.24 -15.43 12.39
C LEU A 40 4.80 -15.70 11.98
N TRP A 41 4.55 -15.73 10.67
CA TRP A 41 3.23 -15.94 10.09
C TRP A 41 3.35 -16.46 8.66
N TYR A 42 2.44 -17.35 8.27
CA TYR A 42 2.44 -17.98 6.96
C TYR A 42 1.03 -18.39 6.56
N ASP A 43 0.67 -18.13 5.32
CA ASP A 43 -0.54 -18.67 4.69
C ASP A 43 -0.27 -18.93 3.20
N ASP A 44 -0.53 -20.16 2.76
CA ASP A 44 -0.53 -20.56 1.34
C ASP A 44 -1.94 -20.73 0.77
N PHE A 45 -2.95 -20.38 1.56
CA PHE A 45 -4.37 -20.41 1.25
C PHE A 45 -4.92 -21.81 0.93
N SER A 46 -4.16 -22.86 1.22
CA SER A 46 -4.62 -24.25 1.09
C SER A 46 -5.76 -24.58 2.07
N GLY A 47 -5.79 -23.90 3.21
CA GLY A 47 -6.86 -23.96 4.21
C GLY A 47 -8.08 -23.08 3.92
N GLY A 48 -8.08 -22.29 2.83
CA GLY A 48 -9.10 -21.29 2.56
C GLY A 48 -8.61 -19.85 2.80
N PHE A 49 -9.55 -18.91 2.88
CA PHE A 49 -9.27 -17.49 3.12
C PHE A 49 -10.28 -16.94 4.15
N ASP A 50 -10.07 -17.33 5.40
CA ASP A 50 -10.94 -16.96 6.51
C ASP A 50 -10.63 -15.53 6.99
N HIS A 51 -11.62 -14.66 6.89
CA HIS A 51 -11.53 -13.25 7.28
C HIS A 51 -12.70 -12.79 8.16
N SER A 52 -13.52 -13.73 8.62
CA SER A 52 -14.68 -13.46 9.47
C SER A 52 -14.70 -14.36 10.70
N GLY A 53 -15.19 -13.82 11.81
CA GLY A 53 -15.30 -14.53 13.09
C GLY A 53 -14.04 -14.45 13.97
N PRO A 54 -14.15 -14.93 15.23
CA PRO A 54 -13.04 -14.92 16.17
C PRO A 54 -11.86 -15.74 15.66
N GLY A 55 -10.66 -15.16 15.68
CA GLY A 55 -9.43 -15.85 15.29
C GLY A 55 -9.20 -15.97 13.78
N ALA A 56 -10.02 -15.31 12.95
CA ALA A 56 -9.78 -15.25 11.51
C ALA A 56 -8.36 -14.71 11.22
N PRO A 57 -7.54 -15.39 10.40
CA PRO A 57 -6.16 -14.99 10.12
C PRO A 57 -6.04 -13.71 9.31
N TRP A 58 -7.13 -13.26 8.68
CA TRP A 58 -7.16 -12.07 7.83
C TRP A 58 -8.14 -11.02 8.35
N LEU A 59 -7.73 -9.77 8.24
CA LEU A 59 -8.58 -8.59 8.41
C LEU A 59 -8.85 -8.01 7.03
N VAL A 60 -10.12 -7.98 6.62
CA VAL A 60 -10.59 -7.39 5.36
C VAL A 60 -11.49 -6.19 5.68
N PRO A 61 -11.00 -4.95 5.54
CA PRO A 61 -11.86 -3.78 5.68
C PRO A 61 -12.86 -3.69 4.52
N GLY A 62 -14.11 -3.36 4.86
CA GLY A 62 -15.18 -3.11 3.89
C GLY A 62 -15.45 -1.63 3.64
N PHE A 63 -16.29 -1.36 2.65
CA PHE A 63 -16.91 -0.08 2.36
C PHE A 63 -18.44 -0.18 2.54
N GLU A 64 -19.11 0.97 2.54
CA GLU A 64 -20.57 0.99 2.49
C GLU A 64 -21.07 0.25 1.23
N GLY A 65 -22.01 -0.68 1.42
CA GLY A 65 -22.53 -1.54 0.35
C GLY A 65 -21.58 -2.66 -0.11
N LEU A 66 -20.33 -2.68 0.35
CA LEU A 66 -19.31 -3.67 0.02
C LEU A 66 -18.56 -4.10 1.28
N PRO A 67 -19.17 -4.92 2.17
CA PRO A 67 -18.61 -5.23 3.49
C PRO A 67 -17.26 -5.97 3.45
N GLU A 68 -16.90 -6.55 2.30
CA GLU A 68 -15.61 -7.23 2.07
C GLU A 68 -14.71 -6.44 1.08
N GLY A 69 -15.08 -5.20 0.75
CA GLY A 69 -14.41 -4.39 -0.26
C GLY A 69 -14.86 -4.71 -1.69
N ASP A 70 -14.24 -4.02 -2.66
CA ASP A 70 -14.46 -4.21 -4.10
C ASP A 70 -13.53 -5.29 -4.69
N GLY A 71 -13.52 -6.44 -4.03
CA GLY A 71 -12.75 -7.61 -4.43
C GLY A 71 -13.49 -8.89 -4.05
N ARG A 72 -13.51 -9.86 -4.96
CA ARG A 72 -14.05 -11.20 -4.72
C ARG A 72 -12.90 -12.17 -4.55
N ALA A 73 -12.69 -12.62 -3.32
CA ALA A 73 -11.67 -13.59 -2.97
C ALA A 73 -12.15 -15.03 -3.22
N THR A 74 -11.25 -15.86 -3.77
CA THR A 74 -11.43 -17.30 -3.96
C THR A 74 -10.10 -18.01 -3.74
N THR A 75 -10.12 -19.23 -3.23
CA THR A 75 -8.91 -20.04 -3.04
C THR A 75 -8.95 -21.30 -3.89
N SER A 76 -7.75 -21.86 -4.13
CA SER A 76 -7.55 -23.14 -4.83
C SER A 76 -6.19 -23.69 -4.44
N GLU A 77 -5.80 -24.84 -5.01
CA GLU A 77 -4.42 -25.37 -4.89
C GLU A 77 -3.32 -24.41 -5.39
N ARG A 78 -3.69 -23.34 -6.12
CA ARG A 78 -2.77 -22.30 -6.59
C ARG A 78 -2.72 -21.07 -5.68
N GLY A 79 -3.32 -21.15 -4.49
CA GLY A 79 -3.40 -20.06 -3.52
C GLY A 79 -4.63 -19.18 -3.69
N LEU A 80 -4.50 -17.92 -3.26
CA LEU A 80 -5.54 -16.90 -3.29
C LEU A 80 -5.64 -16.24 -4.67
N ARG A 81 -6.88 -16.03 -5.11
CA ARG A 81 -7.22 -15.16 -6.24
C ARG A 81 -8.26 -14.14 -5.81
N VAL A 82 -7.98 -12.86 -6.04
CA VAL A 82 -8.93 -11.77 -5.83
C VAL A 82 -9.10 -11.00 -7.12
N VAL A 83 -10.36 -10.67 -7.43
CA VAL A 83 -10.74 -9.97 -8.65
C VAL A 83 -11.69 -8.85 -8.29
N ALA A 84 -11.55 -7.69 -8.95
CA ALA A 84 -12.51 -6.60 -8.84
C ALA A 84 -13.96 -7.12 -8.96
N SER A 85 -14.86 -6.62 -8.11
CA SER A 85 -16.14 -7.30 -7.86
C SER A 85 -17.18 -7.13 -8.97
N GLY A 86 -17.00 -6.13 -9.83
CA GLY A 86 -17.87 -5.82 -10.96
C GLY A 86 -17.42 -6.40 -12.28
N THR A 87 -18.16 -6.03 -13.32
CA THR A 87 -17.91 -6.50 -14.69
C THR A 87 -18.13 -5.36 -15.66
N HIS A 88 -17.14 -5.12 -16.53
CA HIS A 88 -17.23 -4.11 -17.57
C HIS A 88 -18.33 -4.50 -18.58
N PRO A 89 -19.36 -3.65 -18.81
CA PRO A 89 -20.57 -4.04 -19.54
C PRO A 89 -20.34 -4.47 -20.99
N ARG A 90 -19.35 -3.89 -21.68
CA ARG A 90 -19.03 -4.24 -23.08
C ARG A 90 -18.06 -5.42 -23.26
N THR A 91 -17.18 -5.68 -22.29
CA THR A 91 -16.06 -6.62 -22.47
C THR A 91 -16.18 -7.87 -21.61
N GLY A 92 -17.05 -7.86 -20.59
CA GLY A 92 -17.17 -8.95 -19.62
C GLY A 92 -15.95 -9.08 -18.69
N ARG A 93 -14.95 -8.19 -18.79
CA ARG A 93 -13.75 -8.24 -17.94
C ARG A 93 -14.07 -7.68 -16.54
N PRO A 94 -13.35 -8.11 -15.50
CA PRO A 94 -13.43 -7.52 -14.18
C PRO A 94 -13.30 -6.00 -14.17
N ALA A 95 -14.12 -5.35 -13.34
CA ALA A 95 -14.10 -3.89 -13.16
C ALA A 95 -14.41 -3.53 -11.70
N PHE A 96 -13.80 -2.45 -11.21
CA PHE A 96 -14.19 -1.83 -9.96
C PHE A 96 -15.59 -1.23 -10.09
N VAL A 97 -16.33 -1.24 -8.99
CA VAL A 97 -17.65 -0.63 -8.82
C VAL A 97 -17.64 0.43 -7.72
N HIS A 98 -16.61 0.44 -6.87
CA HIS A 98 -16.48 1.39 -5.78
C HIS A 98 -15.64 2.61 -6.17
N THR A 99 -16.19 3.79 -5.85
CA THR A 99 -15.43 5.03 -5.86
C THR A 99 -15.89 6.00 -4.80
N VAL A 100 -14.97 6.82 -4.31
CA VAL A 100 -15.22 7.94 -3.41
C VAL A 100 -15.08 9.25 -4.20
N PRO A 101 -16.10 10.12 -4.21
CA PRO A 101 -16.00 11.44 -4.80
C PRO A 101 -15.17 12.39 -3.95
N GLN A 102 -14.81 13.53 -4.53
CA GLN A 102 -14.19 14.64 -3.81
C GLN A 102 -15.08 15.12 -2.66
N GLU A 103 -14.50 15.69 -1.60
CA GLU A 103 -15.20 15.97 -0.34
C GLU A 103 -16.46 16.82 -0.51
N ASP A 104 -16.41 17.82 -1.40
CA ASP A 104 -17.53 18.72 -1.67
C ASP A 104 -18.75 18.00 -2.29
N ASP A 105 -18.52 16.85 -2.93
CA ASP A 105 -19.53 16.03 -3.61
C ASP A 105 -19.87 14.75 -2.83
N SER A 106 -19.11 14.40 -1.77
CA SER A 106 -19.24 13.09 -1.13
C SER A 106 -20.48 12.94 -0.28
N GLY A 107 -20.93 14.01 0.39
CA GLY A 107 -22.10 13.98 1.28
C GLY A 107 -21.97 13.00 2.48
N THR A 108 -20.92 12.18 2.52
CA THR A 108 -20.67 11.12 3.51
C THR A 108 -19.59 11.52 4.52
N GLY A 109 -18.84 12.60 4.25
CA GLY A 109 -17.70 13.02 5.08
C GLY A 109 -16.45 12.14 4.94
N VAL A 110 -16.47 11.17 4.01
CA VAL A 110 -15.29 10.37 3.66
C VAL A 110 -14.39 11.22 2.74
N PRO A 111 -13.08 11.36 3.05
CA PRO A 111 -12.14 12.05 2.18
C PRO A 111 -12.04 11.39 0.81
N GLY A 112 -11.95 12.15 -0.28
CA GLY A 112 -11.90 11.57 -1.62
C GLY A 112 -10.61 10.79 -1.88
N THR A 113 -9.54 11.05 -1.11
CA THR A 113 -8.31 10.22 -1.12
C THR A 113 -8.54 8.78 -0.68
N ALA A 114 -9.65 8.47 -0.01
CA ALA A 114 -10.05 7.09 0.29
C ALA A 114 -10.37 6.28 -0.98
N ASP A 115 -10.51 6.92 -2.16
CA ASP A 115 -10.70 6.24 -3.44
C ASP A 115 -9.54 5.31 -3.82
N HIS A 116 -8.36 5.45 -3.20
CA HIS A 116 -7.20 4.61 -3.49
C HIS A 116 -7.46 3.12 -3.30
N GLY A 117 -8.02 2.76 -2.15
CA GLY A 117 -8.25 1.37 -1.76
C GLY A 117 -9.51 0.83 -2.44
N LYS A 118 -9.37 -0.25 -3.20
CA LYS A 118 -10.52 -0.99 -3.75
C LYS A 118 -10.77 -2.28 -2.99
N TRP A 119 -9.71 -2.95 -2.56
CA TRP A 119 -9.81 -4.12 -1.69
C TRP A 119 -8.49 -4.28 -0.94
N ALA A 120 -8.52 -4.73 0.31
CA ALA A 120 -7.32 -5.04 1.06
C ALA A 120 -7.55 -6.22 2.01
N ALA A 121 -6.50 -6.97 2.28
CA ALA A 121 -6.45 -7.95 3.34
C ALA A 121 -5.11 -7.84 4.06
N LEU A 122 -5.15 -7.64 5.38
CA LEU A 122 -3.97 -7.59 6.23
C LEU A 122 -3.96 -8.83 7.12
N ALA A 123 -2.78 -9.40 7.36
CA ALA A 123 -2.63 -10.46 8.35
C ALA A 123 -3.14 -9.94 9.71
N ASN A 124 -4.11 -10.64 10.30
CA ASN A 124 -4.76 -10.25 11.53
C ASN A 124 -3.89 -10.64 12.74
N HIS A 125 -2.82 -9.87 12.92
CA HIS A 125 -1.85 -10.04 13.99
C HIS A 125 -1.70 -8.72 14.74
N THR A 126 -1.67 -8.77 16.06
CA THR A 126 -1.45 -7.58 16.91
C THR A 126 -0.04 -7.65 17.50
N ALA A 127 0.75 -6.61 17.24
CA ALA A 127 2.10 -6.48 17.77
C ALA A 127 2.08 -6.23 19.29
N SER A 128 3.23 -6.38 19.96
CA SER A 128 3.38 -6.09 21.38
C SER A 128 3.01 -4.64 21.77
N SER A 129 3.02 -3.74 20.78
CA SER A 129 2.58 -2.36 20.90
C SER A 129 1.07 -2.16 21.04
N GLY A 130 0.27 -3.19 20.75
CA GLY A 130 -1.20 -3.10 20.66
C GLY A 130 -1.73 -2.65 19.29
N HIS A 131 -0.85 -2.37 18.33
CA HIS A 131 -1.22 -2.02 16.96
C HIS A 131 -1.23 -3.24 16.04
N LEU A 132 -1.95 -3.14 14.92
CA LEU A 132 -1.93 -4.16 13.87
C LEU A 132 -0.52 -4.31 13.29
N GLY A 133 -0.07 -5.55 13.12
CA GLY A 133 1.19 -5.93 12.50
C GLY A 133 2.10 -6.75 13.38
N PHE A 134 3.33 -6.93 12.92
CA PHE A 134 4.37 -7.74 13.57
C PHE A 134 5.42 -6.84 14.18
N ASP A 135 5.96 -7.22 15.34
CA ASP A 135 7.02 -6.47 16.00
C ASP A 135 8.28 -6.35 15.11
N ALA A 136 8.84 -5.14 15.07
CA ALA A 136 10.13 -4.83 14.43
C ALA A 136 11.13 -4.36 15.50
N PRO A 137 11.65 -5.26 16.35
CA PRO A 137 12.63 -4.88 17.37
C PRO A 137 13.97 -4.51 16.72
N ALA A 138 14.69 -3.58 17.37
CA ALA A 138 16.06 -3.25 16.99
C ALA A 138 16.94 -4.52 17.00
N GLY A 139 17.87 -4.61 16.06
CA GLY A 139 18.77 -5.76 15.88
C GLY A 139 18.16 -6.91 15.07
N THR A 140 16.96 -6.73 14.51
CA THR A 140 16.32 -7.70 13.63
C THR A 140 15.85 -7.06 12.33
N GLU A 141 15.79 -7.86 11.26
CA GLU A 141 15.14 -7.53 10.01
C GLU A 141 13.78 -8.25 9.96
N LEU A 142 12.69 -7.49 9.89
CA LEU A 142 11.34 -8.01 9.61
C LEU A 142 11.13 -8.05 8.10
N THR A 143 10.68 -9.17 7.56
CA THR A 143 10.43 -9.32 6.12
C THR A 143 9.00 -9.81 5.86
N CYS A 144 8.27 -9.05 5.06
CA CYS A 144 7.06 -9.51 4.39
C CYS A 144 7.46 -10.09 3.03
N ALA A 145 6.95 -11.24 2.64
CA ALA A 145 7.22 -11.85 1.34
C ALA A 145 5.98 -12.54 0.77
N THR A 146 5.83 -12.48 -0.56
CA THR A 146 4.77 -13.17 -1.28
C THR A 146 5.29 -13.67 -2.63
N ARG A 147 4.63 -14.70 -3.16
CA ARG A 147 4.77 -15.10 -4.54
C ARG A 147 3.47 -14.77 -5.26
N MET A 148 3.48 -13.71 -6.08
CA MET A 148 2.25 -13.17 -6.63
C MET A 148 2.36 -12.72 -8.09
N SER A 149 1.20 -12.55 -8.72
CA SER A 149 1.02 -11.87 -10.00
C SER A 149 -0.12 -10.85 -9.91
N GLY A 150 -0.07 -9.83 -10.76
CA GLY A 150 -1.12 -8.84 -10.93
C GLY A 150 -1.59 -8.77 -12.39
N ARG A 151 -2.85 -8.40 -12.59
CA ARG A 151 -3.39 -8.01 -13.89
C ARG A 151 -4.23 -6.76 -13.78
N SER A 152 -4.14 -5.93 -14.80
CA SER A 152 -4.95 -4.72 -14.98
C SER A 152 -5.99 -4.97 -16.08
N HIS A 153 -7.23 -4.56 -15.82
CA HIS A 153 -8.37 -4.74 -16.71
C HIS A 153 -8.92 -3.37 -17.09
N GLY A 154 -9.42 -3.22 -18.32
CA GLY A 154 -10.05 -1.97 -18.79
C GLY A 154 -9.13 -0.75 -18.93
N VAL A 155 -7.86 -0.85 -18.50
CA VAL A 155 -6.95 0.29 -18.43
C VAL A 155 -6.66 0.96 -19.78
N GLN A 156 -6.77 0.24 -20.91
CA GLN A 156 -6.60 0.82 -22.25
C GLN A 156 -7.70 1.85 -22.62
N GLY A 157 -8.86 1.79 -21.96
CA GLY A 157 -9.99 2.68 -22.21
C GLY A 157 -10.00 3.93 -21.32
N HIS A 158 -8.87 4.31 -20.73
CA HIS A 158 -8.80 5.44 -19.81
C HIS A 158 -9.15 6.78 -20.49
N PRO A 159 -9.71 7.76 -19.76
CA PRO A 159 -10.08 9.06 -20.33
C PRO A 159 -8.92 10.08 -20.39
N PHE A 160 -7.73 9.73 -19.88
CA PHE A 160 -6.65 10.70 -19.63
C PHE A 160 -5.77 11.10 -20.81
N GLY A 161 -6.10 10.67 -22.04
CA GLY A 161 -5.32 11.00 -23.24
C GLY A 161 -3.81 10.76 -23.08
N ASP A 162 -3.00 11.72 -23.49
CA ASP A 162 -1.53 11.59 -23.47
C ASP A 162 -0.90 11.62 -22.07
N ALA A 163 -1.65 11.89 -21.00
CA ALA A 163 -1.12 11.82 -19.64
C ALA A 163 -0.81 10.38 -19.19
N VAL A 164 -1.28 9.38 -19.95
CA VAL A 164 -0.98 7.96 -19.76
C VAL A 164 -0.46 7.36 -21.08
N HIS A 165 0.84 7.09 -21.13
CA HIS A 165 1.46 6.54 -22.34
C HIS A 165 1.45 5.00 -22.39
N ARG A 166 1.57 4.34 -21.24
CA ARG A 166 1.66 2.88 -21.13
C ARG A 166 0.67 2.37 -20.09
N PRO A 167 -0.63 2.32 -20.40
CA PRO A 167 -1.66 2.02 -19.41
C PRO A 167 -1.50 0.64 -18.74
N GLY A 168 -0.99 -0.37 -19.45
CA GLY A 168 -0.69 -1.68 -18.87
C GLY A 168 0.52 -1.70 -17.91
N ALA A 169 1.26 -0.60 -17.80
CA ALA A 169 2.38 -0.44 -16.87
C ALA A 169 2.12 0.68 -15.85
N ASP A 170 0.96 1.34 -15.89
CA ASP A 170 0.69 2.54 -15.10
C ASP A 170 -0.04 2.16 -13.80
N PRO A 171 0.62 2.28 -12.63
CA PRO A 171 0.03 1.85 -11.37
C PRO A 171 -1.15 2.73 -10.93
N ARG A 172 -1.33 3.90 -11.56
CA ARG A 172 -2.41 4.84 -11.23
C ARG A 172 -3.79 4.29 -11.61
N LEU A 173 -3.87 3.46 -12.64
CA LEU A 173 -5.14 3.08 -13.25
C LEU A 173 -5.84 1.92 -12.54
N ALA A 174 -5.12 0.84 -12.27
CA ALA A 174 -5.60 -0.33 -11.55
C ALA A 174 -4.43 -1.28 -11.28
N THR A 175 -4.16 -1.60 -10.01
CA THR A 175 -3.02 -2.43 -9.63
C THR A 175 -3.39 -3.45 -8.57
N ALA A 176 -2.73 -4.60 -8.61
CA ALA A 176 -2.61 -5.46 -7.44
C ALA A 176 -1.47 -4.93 -6.55
N ALA A 177 -1.50 -5.25 -5.26
CA ALA A 177 -0.42 -4.87 -4.35
C ALA A 177 -0.08 -5.94 -3.31
N MET A 178 1.19 -5.91 -2.91
CA MET A 178 1.67 -6.44 -1.64
C MET A 178 1.89 -5.25 -0.72
N ILE A 179 1.31 -5.31 0.48
CA ILE A 179 1.25 -4.18 1.41
C ILE A 179 2.17 -4.45 2.61
N MET A 180 2.96 -3.46 3.01
CA MET A 180 3.65 -3.44 4.30
C MET A 180 3.51 -2.05 4.93
N VAL A 181 2.68 -1.92 5.96
CA VAL A 181 2.24 -0.61 6.47
C VAL A 181 2.37 -0.50 7.99
N ASP A 182 2.77 0.66 8.46
CA ASP A 182 2.69 1.05 9.86
C ASP A 182 1.74 2.24 10.00
N GLN A 183 0.56 1.98 10.57
CA GLN A 183 -0.47 3.00 10.78
C GLN A 183 -0.07 4.03 11.85
N GLU A 184 0.77 3.64 12.82
CA GLU A 184 1.17 4.53 13.92
C GLU A 184 2.04 5.67 13.38
N THR A 185 3.06 5.36 12.58
CA THR A 185 3.89 6.39 11.96
C THR A 185 3.30 6.93 10.67
N GLY A 186 2.34 6.24 10.06
CA GLY A 186 1.79 6.57 8.75
C GLY A 186 2.79 6.29 7.63
N THR A 187 3.49 5.16 7.66
CA THR A 187 4.47 4.77 6.64
C THR A 187 4.01 3.51 5.92
N ALA A 188 4.11 3.48 4.59
CA ALA A 188 3.83 2.30 3.79
C ALA A 188 4.99 1.98 2.83
N PHE A 189 5.23 0.69 2.67
CA PHE A 189 6.22 0.10 1.78
C PHE A 189 5.53 -1.02 1.01
N ASP A 190 5.24 -0.77 -0.26
CA ASP A 190 4.42 -1.70 -1.03
C ASP A 190 5.13 -2.13 -2.31
N PHE A 191 4.64 -3.20 -2.91
CA PHE A 191 4.80 -3.42 -4.33
C PHE A 191 3.49 -3.17 -5.03
N LEU A 192 3.51 -2.39 -6.12
CA LEU A 192 2.37 -2.25 -7.03
C LEU A 192 2.64 -3.06 -8.30
N VAL A 193 1.80 -4.05 -8.55
CA VAL A 193 1.92 -5.00 -9.65
C VAL A 193 0.82 -4.77 -10.68
N THR A 194 1.25 -4.33 -11.86
CA THR A 194 0.40 -4.12 -13.04
C THR A 194 0.61 -5.25 -14.06
N ASP A 195 -0.06 -5.16 -15.21
CA ASP A 195 0.10 -6.11 -16.32
C ASP A 195 1.56 -6.27 -16.79
N THR A 196 2.33 -5.18 -16.83
CA THR A 196 3.67 -5.18 -17.47
C THR A 196 4.76 -4.54 -16.63
N ALA A 197 4.47 -4.09 -15.41
CA ALA A 197 5.45 -3.49 -14.53
C ALA A 197 5.19 -3.77 -13.04
N VAL A 198 6.28 -3.84 -12.29
CA VAL A 198 6.31 -3.84 -10.82
C VAL A 198 6.94 -2.54 -10.36
N HIS A 199 6.29 -1.87 -9.42
CA HIS A 199 6.81 -0.67 -8.77
C HIS A 199 7.07 -0.95 -7.30
N ALA A 200 8.22 -0.50 -6.80
CA ALA A 200 8.41 -0.31 -5.37
C ALA A 200 7.73 1.02 -5.00
N TYR A 201 6.80 0.95 -4.06
CA TYR A 201 6.03 2.10 -3.62
C TYR A 201 6.44 2.45 -2.20
N TYR A 202 6.82 3.72 -2.00
CA TYR A 202 7.25 4.24 -0.72
C TYR A 202 6.43 5.48 -0.39
N GLU A 203 5.69 5.40 0.71
CA GLU A 203 4.69 6.39 1.05
C GLU A 203 4.74 6.80 2.53
N ARG A 204 4.42 8.08 2.74
CA ARG A 204 4.06 8.66 4.02
C ARG A 204 2.63 9.17 3.91
N LEU A 205 1.75 8.55 4.69
CA LEU A 205 0.32 8.85 4.74
C LEU A 205 0.09 10.25 5.36
N PRO A 206 -0.97 10.96 4.92
CA PRO A 206 -1.33 12.27 5.44
C PRO A 206 -1.96 12.16 6.84
N VAL A 207 -1.12 11.86 7.84
CA VAL A 207 -1.48 11.91 9.26
C VAL A 207 -1.15 13.30 9.84
N PRO A 208 -1.94 13.82 10.80
CA PRO A 208 -1.71 15.15 11.35
C PRO A 208 -0.28 15.37 11.84
N GLY A 209 0.37 16.45 11.39
CA GLY A 209 1.70 16.86 11.82
C GLY A 209 2.89 16.29 11.02
N ASN A 210 2.63 15.41 10.05
CA ASN A 210 3.66 14.78 9.23
C ASN A 210 3.64 15.29 7.78
N GLY A 211 4.81 15.42 7.16
CA GLY A 211 4.90 15.60 5.72
C GLY A 211 4.52 14.31 4.99
N ALA A 212 3.56 14.41 4.07
CA ALA A 212 3.03 13.28 3.33
C ALA A 212 3.44 13.33 1.85
N PHE A 213 3.73 12.17 1.29
CA PHE A 213 4.23 12.00 -0.06
C PHE A 213 4.17 10.54 -0.46
N ALA A 214 4.28 10.28 -1.76
CA ALA A 214 4.47 8.95 -2.29
C ALA A 214 5.46 8.92 -3.46
N TYR A 215 6.19 7.81 -3.59
CA TYR A 215 7.04 7.49 -4.72
C TYR A 215 6.61 6.16 -5.34
N ALA A 216 6.50 6.13 -6.66
CA ALA A 216 6.27 4.90 -7.43
C ALA A 216 7.48 4.65 -8.34
N VAL A 217 8.44 3.85 -7.87
CA VAL A 217 9.69 3.55 -8.59
C VAL A 217 9.51 2.28 -9.42
N PRO A 218 9.58 2.32 -10.77
CA PRO A 218 9.53 1.11 -11.58
C PRO A 218 10.80 0.28 -11.33
N VAL A 219 10.64 -0.95 -10.85
CA VAL A 219 11.75 -1.81 -10.43
C VAL A 219 11.85 -3.11 -11.23
N ALA A 220 10.80 -3.49 -11.94
CA ALA A 220 10.88 -4.57 -12.91
C ALA A 220 9.82 -4.44 -14.01
N ALA A 221 10.16 -4.87 -15.22
CA ALA A 221 9.21 -5.04 -16.33
C ALA A 221 8.80 -6.51 -16.45
N GLY A 222 7.61 -6.77 -16.98
CA GLY A 222 7.03 -8.11 -17.12
C GLY A 222 5.95 -8.23 -18.18
N PHE A 223 5.20 -9.33 -18.11
CA PHE A 223 4.05 -9.61 -18.96
C PHE A 223 2.84 -10.03 -18.10
N PRO A 224 1.60 -9.92 -18.63
CA PRO A 224 0.38 -10.11 -17.84
C PRO A 224 0.32 -11.48 -17.16
N GLY A 225 0.08 -11.49 -15.85
CA GLY A 225 -0.03 -12.72 -15.05
C GLY A 225 1.30 -13.41 -14.76
N GLN A 226 2.44 -12.77 -15.03
CA GLN A 226 3.75 -13.29 -14.62
C GLN A 226 3.86 -13.29 -13.09
N THR A 227 4.00 -14.48 -12.50
CA THR A 227 4.28 -14.65 -11.07
C THR A 227 5.72 -14.26 -10.74
N ARG A 228 5.92 -13.63 -9.58
CA ARG A 228 7.22 -13.19 -9.06
C ARG A 228 7.30 -13.41 -7.56
N ASP A 229 8.51 -13.65 -7.08
CA ASP A 229 8.80 -13.61 -5.64
C ASP A 229 9.10 -12.17 -5.26
N LEU A 230 8.27 -11.58 -4.41
CA LEU A 230 8.37 -10.22 -3.92
C LEU A 230 8.66 -10.24 -2.43
N ALA A 231 9.60 -9.42 -1.98
CA ALA A 231 9.86 -9.28 -0.55
C ALA A 231 10.21 -7.83 -0.19
N ILE A 232 9.69 -7.39 0.95
CA ILE A 232 9.98 -6.09 1.56
C ILE A 232 10.56 -6.37 2.94
N SER A 233 11.78 -5.89 3.17
CA SER A 233 12.51 -6.12 4.40
C SER A 233 12.83 -4.80 5.09
N TYR A 234 12.51 -4.71 6.37
CA TYR A 234 12.75 -3.53 7.21
C TYR A 234 13.72 -3.87 8.34
N ASP A 235 14.78 -3.08 8.44
CA ASP A 235 15.78 -3.13 9.51
C ASP A 235 15.70 -1.84 10.33
N ARG A 236 15.15 -1.97 11.55
CA ARG A 236 14.95 -0.82 12.42
C ARG A 236 16.25 -0.21 12.94
N SER A 237 17.28 -1.03 13.17
CA SER A 237 18.57 -0.54 13.65
C SER A 237 19.29 0.26 12.59
N ALA A 238 19.22 -0.19 11.33
CA ALA A 238 19.80 0.52 10.20
C ALA A 238 18.92 1.70 9.74
N GLY A 239 17.65 1.75 10.13
CA GLY A 239 16.69 2.71 9.60
C GLY A 239 16.49 2.56 8.09
N GLU A 240 16.54 1.32 7.59
CA GLU A 240 16.52 0.98 6.16
C GLU A 240 15.38 0.03 5.82
N VAL A 241 14.73 0.27 4.68
CA VAL A 241 13.83 -0.68 4.01
C VAL A 241 14.39 -1.09 2.65
N ARG A 242 14.16 -2.35 2.27
CA ARG A 242 14.66 -2.97 1.04
C ARG A 242 13.54 -3.67 0.30
N TRP A 243 13.43 -3.43 -1.00
CA TRP A 243 12.56 -4.18 -1.90
C TRP A 243 13.38 -5.20 -2.68
N ARG A 244 12.91 -6.45 -2.75
CA ARG A 244 13.51 -7.52 -3.54
C ARG A 244 12.50 -8.12 -4.52
N VAL A 245 12.96 -8.38 -5.74
CA VAL A 245 12.23 -9.11 -6.78
C VAL A 245 13.06 -10.31 -7.18
N ASN A 246 12.49 -11.52 -7.08
CA ASN A 246 13.16 -12.79 -7.35
C ASN A 246 14.51 -12.91 -6.61
N GLY A 247 14.50 -12.55 -5.32
CA GLY A 247 15.67 -12.59 -4.44
C GLY A 247 16.68 -11.46 -4.63
N ARG A 248 16.55 -10.62 -5.66
CA ARG A 248 17.48 -9.51 -5.93
C ARG A 248 16.95 -8.21 -5.34
N THR A 249 17.75 -7.51 -4.54
CA THR A 249 17.41 -6.14 -4.09
C THR A 249 17.36 -5.19 -5.29
N VAL A 250 16.22 -4.51 -5.44
CA VAL A 250 15.94 -3.57 -6.54
C VAL A 250 15.81 -2.12 -6.07
N LEU A 251 15.50 -1.90 -4.79
CA LEU A 251 15.47 -0.59 -4.17
C LEU A 251 15.88 -0.69 -2.70
N ARG A 252 16.57 0.33 -2.19
CA ARG A 252 16.84 0.56 -0.78
C ARG A 252 16.49 1.99 -0.43
N VAL A 253 15.89 2.20 0.72
CA VAL A 253 15.59 3.53 1.27
C VAL A 253 16.06 3.55 2.72
N GLY A 254 16.98 4.45 3.03
CA GLY A 254 17.30 4.88 4.40
C GLY A 254 16.63 6.21 4.73
N GLY A 255 16.67 6.63 6.00
CA GLY A 255 16.03 7.88 6.43
C GLY A 255 14.52 7.83 6.21
N ILE A 256 13.89 6.79 6.75
CA ILE A 256 12.46 6.54 6.57
C ILE A 256 11.68 7.72 7.12
N GLY A 257 10.81 8.26 6.28
CA GLY A 257 9.96 9.41 6.54
C GLY A 257 10.42 10.68 5.80
N GLN A 258 11.53 10.59 5.07
CA GLN A 258 12.07 11.66 4.24
C GLN A 258 11.75 11.51 2.76
N ARG A 259 11.69 12.65 2.06
CA ARG A 259 11.62 12.72 0.59
C ARG A 259 13.01 12.46 -0.03
N SER A 260 13.52 11.25 0.16
CA SER A 260 14.93 10.90 -0.13
C SER A 260 15.16 10.29 -1.52
N LEU A 261 14.10 9.97 -2.26
CA LEU A 261 14.18 9.40 -3.61
C LEU A 261 14.18 10.49 -4.69
N ASP A 262 14.63 10.12 -5.89
CA ASP A 262 14.62 11.00 -7.06
C ASP A 262 13.19 11.51 -7.33
N SER A 263 13.06 12.84 -7.39
CA SER A 263 11.77 13.52 -7.55
C SER A 263 11.04 13.12 -8.82
N ARG A 264 11.72 12.57 -9.84
CA ARG A 264 11.08 12.00 -11.05
C ARG A 264 10.10 10.86 -10.75
N PHE A 265 10.29 10.15 -9.64
CA PHE A 265 9.45 9.02 -9.22
C PHE A 265 8.42 9.42 -8.17
N LYS A 266 8.47 10.66 -7.68
CA LYS A 266 7.45 11.18 -6.75
C LYS A 266 6.12 11.27 -7.50
N SER A 267 5.12 10.56 -6.97
CA SER A 267 3.76 10.51 -7.50
C SER A 267 2.83 11.43 -6.74
N VAL A 268 3.02 11.62 -5.44
CA VAL A 268 2.19 12.52 -4.63
C VAL A 268 3.10 13.36 -3.73
N ASP A 269 2.77 14.63 -3.56
CA ASP A 269 3.33 15.48 -2.52
C ASP A 269 2.21 16.27 -1.85
N ASN A 270 1.98 16.02 -0.57
CA ASN A 270 1.00 16.75 0.24
C ASN A 270 1.66 17.80 1.13
N GLY A 271 2.94 18.12 0.89
CA GLY A 271 3.67 19.16 1.61
C GLY A 271 4.01 18.76 3.05
N GLY A 272 4.34 19.75 3.87
CA GLY A 272 4.73 19.52 5.26
C GLY A 272 6.13 18.92 5.45
N PRO A 273 6.68 18.99 6.68
CA PRO A 273 8.07 18.64 6.94
C PRO A 273 8.30 17.13 6.89
N GLY A 274 9.39 16.71 6.23
CA GLY A 274 9.90 15.34 6.36
C GLY A 274 10.42 15.09 7.76
N GLN A 275 10.17 13.91 8.31
CA GLN A 275 10.59 13.53 9.66
C GLN A 275 11.05 12.09 9.66
N ASP A 276 12.19 11.81 10.30
CA ASP A 276 12.67 10.45 10.45
C ASP A 276 11.72 9.67 11.38
N VAL A 277 11.36 8.48 10.96
CA VAL A 277 10.54 7.55 11.73
C VAL A 277 11.19 6.18 11.77
N ALA A 278 10.95 5.46 12.86
CA ALA A 278 11.40 4.09 13.05
C ALA A 278 10.20 3.25 13.49
N PRO A 279 9.37 2.76 12.52
CA PRO A 279 8.24 1.88 12.81
C PRO A 279 8.64 0.77 13.79
N ARG A 280 7.86 0.58 14.85
CA ARG A 280 8.10 -0.50 15.83
C ARG A 280 7.27 -1.74 15.55
N GLN A 281 6.30 -1.63 14.64
CA GLN A 281 5.55 -2.72 14.03
C GLN A 281 5.27 -2.44 12.57
N LEU A 282 5.02 -3.48 11.78
CA LEU A 282 4.52 -3.36 10.40
C LEU A 282 3.48 -4.46 10.14
N ALA A 283 2.30 -4.06 9.65
CA ALA A 283 1.28 -4.96 9.11
C ALA A 283 1.65 -5.39 7.70
N CYS A 284 1.30 -6.63 7.35
CA CYS A 284 1.63 -7.27 6.09
C CYS A 284 0.35 -7.72 5.39
N GLY A 285 0.23 -7.55 4.07
CA GLY A 285 -0.99 -7.91 3.39
C GLY A 285 -0.96 -7.82 1.86
N LEU A 286 -2.16 -7.86 1.29
CA LEU A 286 -2.42 -7.85 -0.16
C LEU A 286 -3.55 -6.85 -0.46
N GLY A 287 -3.58 -6.31 -1.68
CA GLY A 287 -4.62 -5.36 -2.05
C GLY A 287 -4.88 -5.19 -3.55
N LEU A 288 -5.97 -4.50 -3.87
CA LEU A 288 -6.29 -3.93 -5.16
C LEU A 288 -6.47 -2.42 -4.98
N LEU A 289 -5.80 -1.62 -5.81
CA LEU A 289 -5.76 -0.17 -5.65
C LEU A 289 -5.88 0.58 -6.98
N THR A 290 -6.17 1.86 -6.87
CA THR A 290 -5.94 2.91 -7.88
C THR A 290 -5.16 4.05 -7.25
N LEU A 291 -4.36 4.80 -8.02
CA LEU A 291 -3.61 5.96 -7.53
C LEU A 291 -3.86 7.17 -8.44
N LEU A 292 -5.13 7.55 -8.56
CA LEU A 292 -5.58 8.51 -9.58
C LEU A 292 -5.04 9.93 -9.36
N ASP A 293 -4.78 10.32 -8.12
CA ASP A 293 -4.11 11.58 -7.77
C ASP A 293 -2.58 11.54 -7.96
N GLY A 294 -2.05 10.40 -8.40
CA GLY A 294 -0.63 10.24 -8.69
C GLY A 294 -0.17 10.96 -9.96
N ALA A 295 0.90 11.74 -9.84
CA ALA A 295 1.60 12.39 -10.94
C ALA A 295 2.39 11.39 -11.80
N GLY A 296 2.31 11.56 -13.12
CA GLY A 296 3.06 10.79 -14.10
C GLY A 296 4.45 11.36 -14.38
N ALA A 297 5.10 10.86 -15.43
CA ALA A 297 6.41 11.35 -15.86
C ALA A 297 6.38 12.84 -16.27
N ASP A 298 5.26 13.30 -16.82
CA ASP A 298 4.99 14.69 -17.18
C ASP A 298 4.72 15.62 -15.98
N GLY A 299 4.66 15.05 -14.77
CA GLY A 299 4.39 15.77 -13.53
C GLY A 299 2.91 16.15 -13.35
N LYS A 300 1.98 15.69 -14.19
CA LYS A 300 0.54 15.89 -13.99
C LYS A 300 -0.07 14.67 -13.30
N ALA A 301 -0.89 14.93 -12.29
CA ALA A 301 -1.74 13.94 -11.66
C ALA A 301 -3.00 13.69 -12.51
N LEU A 302 -3.66 12.54 -12.38
CA LEU A 302 -4.81 12.24 -13.25
C LEU A 302 -6.07 12.92 -12.72
N VAL A 303 -6.42 12.67 -11.46
CA VAL A 303 -7.68 13.12 -10.86
C VAL A 303 -7.40 13.80 -9.52
N ARG A 304 -7.97 14.98 -9.30
CA ARG A 304 -7.93 15.65 -8.00
C ARG A 304 -8.92 14.98 -7.06
N LEU A 305 -8.43 14.07 -6.21
CA LEU A 305 -9.31 13.33 -5.29
C LEU A 305 -9.72 14.15 -4.07
N SER A 306 -8.94 15.18 -3.68
CA SER A 306 -9.29 16.07 -2.57
C SER A 306 -9.37 17.53 -3.00
N SER A 307 -10.43 18.23 -2.57
CA SER A 307 -10.58 19.70 -2.75
C SER A 307 -9.96 20.50 -1.60
N ALA A 308 -9.41 19.84 -0.57
CA ALA A 308 -8.83 20.53 0.56
C ALA A 308 -7.75 21.53 0.10
N PRO A 309 -7.79 22.78 0.59
CA PRO A 309 -6.79 23.77 0.25
C PRO A 309 -5.41 23.29 0.70
N ASP A 310 -4.38 23.64 -0.07
CA ASP A 310 -2.97 23.30 0.24
C ASP A 310 -2.71 21.81 0.45
N HIS A 311 -3.55 20.94 -0.13
CA HIS A 311 -3.42 19.49 0.02
C HIS A 311 -2.47 18.85 -0.99
N TYR A 312 -2.34 19.39 -2.21
CA TYR A 312 -1.47 18.82 -3.25
C TYR A 312 -0.49 19.86 -3.81
N PHE A 313 0.78 19.51 -3.79
CA PHE A 313 1.87 20.32 -4.35
C PHE A 313 2.52 19.62 -5.53
N ASP A 314 3.06 20.42 -6.46
CA ASP A 314 3.74 19.96 -7.65
C ASP A 314 4.90 19.03 -7.26
N VAL A 315 4.84 17.77 -7.68
CA VAL A 315 5.81 16.75 -7.26
C VAL A 315 7.27 17.06 -7.65
N ARG A 316 7.50 17.96 -8.61
CA ARG A 316 8.83 18.37 -9.08
C ARG A 316 9.33 19.64 -8.41
N ARG A 317 8.44 20.55 -8.03
CA ARG A 317 8.78 21.84 -7.43
C ARG A 317 8.58 21.90 -5.91
N GLY A 318 7.66 21.09 -5.39
CA GLY A 318 7.25 21.05 -3.99
C GLY A 318 6.38 22.24 -3.56
N GLU A 319 6.11 22.31 -2.26
CA GLU A 319 5.43 23.43 -1.62
C GLU A 319 6.19 24.75 -1.87
N PRO A 320 5.49 25.86 -2.21
CA PRO A 320 4.04 26.05 -2.24
C PRO A 320 3.41 25.91 -3.63
N VAL A 321 4.08 25.33 -4.62
CA VAL A 321 3.57 25.29 -5.99
C VAL A 321 2.42 24.28 -6.10
N PRO A 322 1.20 24.65 -6.51
CA PRO A 322 0.08 23.71 -6.58
C PRO A 322 0.28 22.61 -7.63
N GLN A 323 -0.17 21.40 -7.31
CA GLN A 323 -0.21 20.29 -8.27
C GLN A 323 -1.25 20.56 -9.38
N ARG A 324 -0.93 20.13 -10.60
CA ARG A 324 -1.83 20.17 -11.76
C ARG A 324 -2.45 18.80 -12.01
N PHE A 325 -3.71 18.78 -12.41
CA PHE A 325 -4.45 17.55 -12.70
C PHE A 325 -4.92 17.52 -14.16
N VAL A 326 -5.22 16.33 -14.66
CA VAL A 326 -5.93 16.16 -15.94
C VAL A 326 -7.42 16.43 -15.73
N ASP A 327 -7.95 15.97 -14.60
CA ASP A 327 -9.31 16.22 -14.14
C ASP A 327 -9.28 16.81 -12.71
N ASP A 328 -9.48 18.13 -12.62
CA ASP A 328 -9.59 18.85 -11.36
C ASP A 328 -10.96 18.70 -10.68
N GLU A 329 -11.99 18.25 -11.41
CA GLU A 329 -13.40 18.17 -10.95
C GLU A 329 -13.77 16.77 -10.44
N SER A 330 -12.84 15.80 -10.49
CA SER A 330 -13.07 14.44 -9.98
C SER A 330 -14.31 13.78 -10.60
N LEU A 331 -14.48 13.94 -11.92
CA LEU A 331 -15.65 13.47 -12.64
C LEU A 331 -15.84 11.96 -12.43
N PRO A 332 -17.07 11.47 -12.24
CA PRO A 332 -17.32 10.04 -12.05
C PRO A 332 -16.71 9.16 -13.15
N GLY A 333 -16.73 9.61 -14.40
CA GLY A 333 -16.12 8.91 -15.54
C GLY A 333 -14.59 8.88 -15.54
N SER A 334 -13.94 9.76 -14.77
CA SER A 334 -12.50 9.73 -14.52
C SER A 334 -12.12 8.84 -13.36
N ARG A 335 -13.04 8.57 -12.43
CA ARG A 335 -12.81 7.65 -11.31
C ARG A 335 -13.17 6.21 -11.63
N LEU A 336 -14.23 5.98 -12.41
CA LEU A 336 -14.65 4.67 -12.89
C LEU A 336 -15.06 4.73 -14.36
N TRP A 337 -14.30 4.05 -15.22
CA TRP A 337 -14.61 3.87 -16.64
C TRP A 337 -14.70 2.38 -17.04
N GLY A 338 -14.69 1.49 -16.04
CA GLY A 338 -14.70 0.04 -16.21
C GLY A 338 -13.30 -0.60 -16.12
N GLN A 339 -12.36 0.08 -15.49
CA GLN A 339 -11.08 -0.49 -15.09
C GLN A 339 -11.21 -1.38 -13.85
N GLY A 340 -10.30 -2.33 -13.69
CA GLY A 340 -10.27 -3.24 -12.54
C GLY A 340 -8.92 -3.93 -12.42
N ALA A 341 -8.70 -4.63 -11.31
CA ALA A 341 -7.49 -5.43 -11.11
C ALA A 341 -7.82 -6.87 -10.67
N GLU A 342 -6.86 -7.76 -10.92
CA GLU A 342 -6.83 -9.12 -10.39
C GLU A 342 -5.47 -9.35 -9.73
N LEU A 343 -5.49 -9.96 -8.55
CA LEU A 343 -4.30 -10.46 -7.87
C LEU A 343 -4.38 -11.99 -7.74
N ARG A 344 -3.23 -12.65 -7.87
CA ARG A 344 -3.06 -14.05 -7.49
C ARG A 344 -1.84 -14.17 -6.60
N ALA A 345 -1.99 -14.75 -5.42
CA ALA A 345 -0.90 -14.98 -4.48
C ALA A 345 -0.85 -16.46 -4.11
N GLU A 346 0.30 -17.09 -4.34
CA GLU A 346 0.53 -18.49 -3.97
C GLU A 346 0.77 -18.63 -2.46
N LYS A 347 1.32 -17.58 -1.83
CA LYS A 347 1.53 -17.49 -0.38
C LYS A 347 1.74 -16.05 0.09
N LEU A 348 1.56 -15.80 1.38
CA LEU A 348 2.12 -14.66 2.10
C LEU A 348 2.88 -15.19 3.33
N GLU A 349 4.05 -14.61 3.60
CA GLU A 349 4.96 -15.06 4.65
C GLU A 349 5.57 -13.84 5.35
N VAL A 350 5.60 -13.89 6.68
CA VAL A 350 6.30 -12.91 7.52
C VAL A 350 7.38 -13.60 8.31
N THR A 351 8.60 -13.12 8.19
CA THR A 351 9.77 -13.68 8.87
C THR A 351 10.53 -12.61 9.63
N SER A 352 11.25 -13.02 10.66
CA SER A 352 12.24 -12.20 11.35
C SER A 352 13.58 -12.91 11.40
N ARG A 353 14.67 -12.17 11.22
CA ARG A 353 16.04 -12.68 11.37
C ARG A 353 16.92 -11.65 12.03
N PRO A 354 18.02 -12.04 12.70
CA PRO A 354 19.01 -11.08 13.17
C PRO A 354 19.48 -10.16 12.04
N ALA A 355 19.55 -8.86 12.31
CA ALA A 355 20.15 -7.89 11.42
C ALA A 355 21.65 -8.20 11.29
N GLY A 356 22.17 -8.04 10.07
CA GLY A 356 23.58 -8.27 9.73
C GLY A 356 24.35 -6.98 9.55
#